data_AF-A0A6S6TAI9-F1
#
_entry.id   AF-A0A6S6TAI9-F1
#
_cell.length_a   1.000
_cell.length_b   1.000
_cell.length_c   1.000
_cell.angle_alpha   90.00
_cell.angle_beta   90.00
_cell.angle_gamma   90.00
#
_symmetry.space_group_name_H-M   'P 1'
#
loop_
_entity.id
_entity.type
_entity.pdbx_description
1 polymer ?
#
loop_
_entity_poly.entity_id
_entity_poly.type
_entity_poly.pdbx_seq_one_letter_code
_entity_poly.pdbx_strand_id
1 'polypeptide(L)'
;MIKTLLLVFSLLLLHSNTFAQNELENTLENRKIQAERYLQVNSAQDIFQDISARTQSVLPENERTPFMELMTKHLDVRVLNETMNESLIKHFTAQEIAVLADFYSIPEAKSAMSKMGVYMADVIPVVQLEMFKAQQKAMQNH
;
A
#
# COMPACT_ATOMS: atom_id res chain seq x y z
N MET A 1 22.54 -44.59 -28.40
CA MET A 1 22.02 -44.32 -27.04
C MET A 1 22.82 -43.25 -26.30
N ILE A 2 24.14 -43.39 -26.11
CA ILE A 2 24.96 -42.42 -25.33
C ILE A 2 24.95 -41.00 -25.92
N LYS A 3 24.98 -40.85 -27.25
CA LYS A 3 24.90 -39.54 -27.92
C LYS A 3 23.53 -38.86 -27.74
N THR A 4 22.45 -39.62 -27.72
CA THR A 4 21.09 -39.10 -27.50
C THR A 4 20.90 -38.69 -26.04
N LEU A 5 21.51 -39.43 -25.09
CA LEU A 5 21.47 -39.13 -23.66
C LEU A 5 22.25 -37.85 -23.31
N LEU A 6 23.40 -37.62 -23.96
CA LEU A 6 24.20 -36.40 -23.81
C LEU A 6 23.48 -35.15 -24.38
N LEU A 7 22.74 -35.32 -25.48
CA LEU A 7 22.01 -34.22 -26.12
C LEU A 7 20.80 -33.76 -25.28
N VAL A 8 20.14 -34.69 -24.59
CA VAL A 8 19.05 -34.40 -23.64
C VAL A 8 19.60 -33.73 -22.36
N PHE A 9 20.79 -34.13 -21.90
CA PHE A 9 21.42 -33.56 -20.71
C PHE A 9 21.89 -32.11 -20.93
N SER A 10 22.40 -31.76 -22.12
CA SER A 10 22.72 -30.37 -22.48
C SER A 10 21.50 -29.47 -22.66
N LEU A 11 20.33 -30.02 -23.05
CA LEU A 11 19.10 -29.25 -23.21
C LEU A 11 18.44 -28.89 -21.86
N LEU A 12 18.66 -29.70 -20.82
CA LEU A 12 18.12 -29.48 -19.47
C LEU A 12 18.88 -28.39 -18.67
N LEU A 13 20.14 -28.14 -18.99
CA LEU A 13 20.97 -27.13 -18.30
C LEU A 13 20.72 -25.69 -18.75
N LEU A 14 19.94 -25.47 -19.82
CA LEU A 14 19.58 -24.13 -20.32
C LEU A 14 18.31 -23.54 -19.68
N HIS A 15 17.57 -24.32 -18.88
CA HIS A 15 16.29 -23.89 -18.29
C HIS A 15 16.42 -23.27 -16.89
N SER A 16 17.62 -23.21 -16.30
CA SER A 16 17.83 -22.70 -14.93
C SER A 16 18.09 -21.19 -14.83
N ASN A 17 17.87 -20.40 -15.88
CA ASN A 17 18.24 -18.97 -15.93
C ASN A 17 17.09 -17.96 -15.79
N THR A 18 15.85 -18.35 -15.47
CA THR A 18 14.72 -17.39 -15.48
C THR A 18 14.03 -17.21 -14.13
N PHE A 19 14.80 -17.01 -13.06
CA PHE A 19 14.28 -16.43 -11.80
C PHE A 19 15.27 -15.52 -11.08
N ALA A 20 16.28 -15.00 -11.78
CA ALA A 20 16.88 -13.73 -11.39
C ALA A 20 16.03 -12.63 -12.04
N GLN A 21 14.89 -12.32 -11.43
CA GLN A 21 14.22 -11.06 -11.72
C GLN A 21 15.26 -10.01 -11.36
N ASN A 22 15.76 -9.25 -12.34
CA ASN A 22 16.74 -8.18 -12.10
C ASN A 22 16.10 -7.21 -11.10
N GLU A 23 16.41 -7.37 -9.81
CA GLU A 23 15.95 -6.47 -8.78
C GLU A 23 16.45 -5.08 -9.13
N LEU A 24 15.53 -4.11 -9.07
CA LEU A 24 15.87 -2.72 -9.32
C LEU A 24 16.97 -2.30 -8.34
N GLU A 25 18.11 -1.86 -8.87
CA GLU A 25 19.24 -1.45 -8.04
C GLU A 25 18.80 -0.38 -7.04
N ASN A 26 19.14 -0.56 -5.77
CA ASN A 26 18.73 0.35 -4.70
C ASN A 26 19.61 1.60 -4.63
N THR A 27 19.52 2.46 -5.65
CA THR A 27 20.19 3.77 -5.68
C THR A 27 19.24 4.88 -5.22
N LEU A 28 19.81 6.03 -4.81
CA LEU A 28 19.00 7.22 -4.51
C LEU A 28 18.17 7.67 -5.72
N GLU A 29 18.77 7.61 -6.91
CA GLU A 29 18.10 8.02 -8.15
C GLU A 29 16.91 7.12 -8.47
N ASN A 30 17.10 5.79 -8.39
CA ASN A 30 16.00 4.86 -8.62
C ASN A 30 14.89 5.06 -7.59
N ARG A 31 15.21 5.30 -6.32
CA ARG A 31 14.19 5.60 -5.30
C ARG A 31 13.38 6.85 -5.62
N LYS A 32 14.03 7.93 -6.09
CA LYS A 32 13.33 9.16 -6.51
C LYS A 32 12.37 8.89 -7.67
N ILE A 33 12.84 8.24 -8.72
CA ILE A 33 12.03 7.90 -9.90
C ILE A 33 10.81 7.06 -9.48
N GLN A 34 11.01 6.03 -8.65
CA GLN A 34 9.90 5.18 -8.22
C GLN A 34 8.95 5.89 -7.27
N ALA A 35 9.44 6.78 -6.39
CA ALA A 35 8.59 7.57 -5.50
C ALA A 35 7.69 8.54 -6.29
N GLU A 36 8.22 9.16 -7.34
CA GLU A 36 7.44 9.96 -8.28
C GLU A 36 6.37 9.12 -8.98
N ARG A 37 6.72 7.92 -9.50
CA ARG A 37 5.74 6.99 -10.08
C ARG A 37 4.63 6.61 -9.10
N TYR A 38 4.97 6.32 -7.85
CA TYR A 38 4.01 6.00 -6.81
C TYR A 38 3.06 7.17 -6.56
N LEU A 39 3.57 8.39 -6.41
CA LEU A 39 2.76 9.57 -6.11
C LEU A 39 1.90 10.02 -7.29
N GLN A 40 2.24 9.67 -8.52
CA GLN A 40 1.36 9.89 -9.69
C GLN A 40 0.06 9.07 -9.60
N VAL A 41 0.09 7.92 -8.93
CA VAL A 41 -1.08 7.03 -8.82
C VAL A 41 -1.66 6.99 -7.41
N ASN A 42 -0.95 7.46 -6.39
CA ASN A 42 -1.42 7.49 -5.02
C ASN A 42 -1.00 8.80 -4.33
N SER A 43 -1.46 9.93 -4.88
CA SER A 43 -1.09 11.25 -4.38
C SER A 43 -1.79 11.57 -3.06
N ALA A 44 -1.25 12.53 -2.30
CA ALA A 44 -1.92 13.10 -1.13
C ALA A 44 -3.34 13.58 -1.49
N GLN A 45 -3.50 14.22 -2.65
CA GLN A 45 -4.81 14.72 -3.09
C GLN A 45 -5.83 13.58 -3.27
N ASP A 46 -5.44 12.46 -3.86
CA ASP A 46 -6.32 11.30 -4.06
C ASP A 46 -6.71 10.67 -2.72
N ILE A 47 -5.73 10.50 -1.82
CA ILE A 47 -5.94 9.96 -0.47
C ILE A 47 -6.94 10.82 0.28
N PHE A 48 -6.76 12.14 0.29
CA PHE A 48 -7.66 13.03 1.02
C PHE A 48 -9.04 13.15 0.38
N GLN A 49 -9.16 13.05 -0.95
CA GLN A 49 -10.48 12.97 -1.60
C GLN A 49 -11.24 11.72 -1.18
N ASP A 50 -10.58 10.56 -1.11
CA ASP A 50 -11.19 9.31 -0.68
C ASP A 50 -11.61 9.36 0.81
N ILE A 51 -10.76 9.91 1.69
CA ILE A 51 -11.11 10.17 3.09
C ILE A 51 -12.32 11.09 3.17
N SER A 52 -12.30 12.20 2.43
CA SER A 52 -13.37 13.18 2.41
C SER A 52 -14.71 12.56 2.00
N ALA A 53 -14.73 11.76 0.94
CA ALA A 53 -15.94 11.10 0.44
C ALA A 53 -16.57 10.17 1.49
N ARG A 54 -15.75 9.47 2.29
CA ARG A 54 -16.25 8.57 3.34
C ARG A 54 -16.73 9.30 4.56
N THR A 55 -15.95 10.28 5.02
CA THR A 55 -16.27 11.01 6.24
C THR A 55 -17.56 11.82 6.06
N GLN A 56 -17.82 12.35 4.85
CA GLN A 56 -19.11 12.99 4.55
C GLN A 56 -20.32 12.10 4.84
N SER A 57 -20.23 10.78 4.59
CA SER A 57 -21.35 9.86 4.78
C SER A 57 -21.72 9.60 6.24
N VAL A 58 -20.79 9.84 7.16
CA VAL A 58 -20.97 9.63 8.61
C VAL A 58 -21.10 10.94 9.39
N LEU A 59 -20.77 12.09 8.80
CA LEU A 59 -20.90 13.40 9.44
C LEU A 59 -22.36 13.92 9.43
N PRO A 60 -22.78 14.62 10.51
CA PRO A 60 -23.99 15.44 10.52
C PRO A 60 -23.99 16.48 9.38
N GLU A 61 -25.16 16.80 8.82
CA GLU A 61 -25.27 17.68 7.65
C GLU A 61 -24.64 19.05 7.86
N ASN A 62 -24.76 19.61 9.06
CA ASN A 62 -24.20 20.91 9.44
C ASN A 62 -22.66 20.91 9.52
N GLU A 63 -22.01 19.74 9.55
CA GLU A 63 -20.55 19.59 9.66
C GLU A 63 -19.89 19.22 8.33
N ARG A 64 -20.65 18.73 7.34
CA ARG A 64 -20.12 18.28 6.05
C ARG A 64 -19.42 19.40 5.28
N THR A 65 -20.05 20.56 5.13
CA THR A 65 -19.48 21.69 4.36
C THR A 65 -18.21 22.25 5.00
N PRO A 66 -18.19 22.59 6.31
CA PRO A 66 -16.96 23.03 6.98
C PRO A 66 -15.80 22.02 6.86
N PHE A 67 -16.12 20.72 7.00
CA PHE A 67 -15.12 19.66 6.84
C PHE A 67 -14.56 19.63 5.42
N MET A 68 -15.40 19.73 4.39
CA MET A 68 -14.92 19.76 3.02
C MET A 68 -14.07 20.98 2.69
N GLU A 69 -14.40 22.14 3.24
CA GLU A 69 -13.56 23.33 3.08
C GLU A 69 -12.19 23.17 3.74
N LEU A 70 -12.13 22.58 4.94
CA LEU A 70 -10.87 22.24 5.60
C LEU A 70 -9.99 21.36 4.71
N MET A 71 -10.56 20.28 4.17
CA MET A 71 -9.83 19.28 3.40
C MET A 71 -9.43 19.74 1.99
N THR A 72 -10.11 20.76 1.43
CA THR A 72 -9.87 21.21 0.05
C THR A 72 -9.21 22.58 -0.07
N LYS A 73 -9.42 23.49 0.90
CA LYS A 73 -8.92 24.88 0.84
C LYS A 73 -7.76 25.15 1.79
N HIS A 74 -7.74 24.48 2.95
CA HIS A 74 -6.79 24.78 4.01
C HIS A 74 -5.68 23.75 4.15
N LEU A 75 -5.85 22.59 3.53
CA LEU A 75 -4.85 21.54 3.50
C LEU A 75 -3.79 21.84 2.42
N ASP A 76 -2.53 22.04 2.81
CA ASP A 76 -1.44 22.16 1.84
C ASP A 76 -1.03 20.76 1.33
N VAL A 77 -1.74 20.31 0.31
CA VAL A 77 -1.49 19.02 -0.36
C VAL A 77 -0.11 18.93 -0.99
N ARG A 78 0.56 20.06 -1.28
CA ARG A 78 1.92 20.05 -1.84
C ARG A 78 2.93 19.65 -0.77
N VAL A 79 2.85 20.28 0.41
CA VAL A 79 3.71 19.94 1.55
C VAL A 79 3.54 18.46 1.93
N LEU A 80 2.32 17.95 1.86
CA LEU A 80 2.03 16.54 2.11
C LEU A 80 2.63 15.61 1.04
N ASN A 81 2.47 15.92 -0.25
CA ASN A 81 3.09 15.15 -1.32
C ASN A 81 4.63 15.16 -1.22
N GLU A 82 5.23 16.31 -0.93
CA GLU A 82 6.67 16.43 -0.70
C GLU A 82 7.12 15.57 0.49
N THR A 83 6.40 15.63 1.61
CA THR A 83 6.69 14.82 2.80
C THR A 83 6.55 13.32 2.51
N MET A 84 5.53 12.92 1.75
CA MET A 84 5.35 11.54 1.30
C MET A 84 6.51 11.08 0.41
N ASN A 85 6.93 11.92 -0.54
CA ASN A 85 8.06 11.64 -1.42
C ASN A 85 9.36 11.41 -0.63
N GLU A 86 9.69 12.35 0.26
CA GLU A 86 10.87 12.27 1.11
C GLU A 86 10.83 11.02 2.01
N SER A 87 9.66 10.72 2.58
CA SER A 87 9.47 9.53 3.42
C SER A 87 9.64 8.23 2.63
N LEU A 88 9.11 8.15 1.41
CA LEU A 88 9.30 7.00 0.52
C LEU A 88 10.79 6.76 0.24
N ILE A 89 11.49 7.81 -0.19
CA ILE A 89 12.92 7.74 -0.51
C ILE A 89 13.75 7.37 0.72
N LYS A 90 13.38 7.84 1.92
CA LYS A 90 14.12 7.60 3.16
C LYS A 90 13.94 6.17 3.69
N HIS A 91 12.74 5.62 3.61
CA HIS A 91 12.38 4.40 4.35
C HIS A 91 12.28 3.14 3.51
N PHE A 92 12.14 3.26 2.20
CA PHE A 92 11.94 2.12 1.31
C PHE A 92 13.10 2.02 0.31
N THR A 93 13.32 0.79 -0.16
CA THR A 93 14.21 0.50 -1.29
C THR A 93 13.54 0.87 -2.62
N ALA A 94 14.33 1.03 -3.68
CA ALA A 94 13.79 1.33 -5.01
C ALA A 94 12.78 0.25 -5.47
N GLN A 95 13.08 -1.02 -5.22
CA GLN A 95 12.22 -2.13 -5.61
C GLN A 95 10.89 -2.15 -4.84
N GLU A 96 10.89 -1.85 -3.53
CA GLU A 96 9.65 -1.77 -2.73
C GLU A 96 8.75 -0.64 -3.22
N ILE A 97 9.31 0.53 -3.51
CA ILE A 97 8.53 1.66 -4.04
C ILE A 97 7.97 1.32 -5.43
N ALA A 98 8.75 0.65 -6.28
CA ALA A 98 8.28 0.19 -7.59
C ALA A 98 7.09 -0.75 -7.47
N VAL A 99 7.17 -1.74 -6.56
CA VAL A 99 6.07 -2.68 -6.30
C VAL A 99 4.83 -1.96 -5.80
N LEU A 100 4.98 -0.97 -4.90
CA LEU A 100 3.86 -0.15 -4.44
C LEU A 100 3.24 0.65 -5.60
N ALA A 101 4.06 1.27 -6.45
CA ALA A 101 3.58 2.01 -7.61
C ALA A 101 2.80 1.10 -8.58
N ASP A 102 3.32 -0.09 -8.85
CA ASP A 102 2.66 -1.07 -9.72
C ASP A 102 1.34 -1.57 -9.10
N PHE A 103 1.34 -1.86 -7.80
CA PHE A 103 0.14 -2.27 -7.07
C PHE A 103 -0.95 -1.20 -7.11
N TYR A 104 -0.64 0.04 -6.76
CA TYR A 104 -1.61 1.14 -6.80
C TYR A 104 -1.97 1.59 -8.23
N SER A 105 -1.26 1.15 -9.26
CA SER A 105 -1.68 1.36 -10.65
C SER A 105 -2.83 0.45 -11.07
N ILE A 106 -3.11 -0.63 -10.33
CA ILE A 106 -4.21 -1.57 -10.59
C ILE A 106 -5.52 -0.98 -10.03
N PRO A 107 -6.56 -0.77 -10.86
CA PRO A 107 -7.84 -0.20 -10.39
C PRO A 107 -8.49 -1.01 -9.25
N GLU A 108 -8.44 -2.34 -9.35
CA GLU A 108 -8.98 -3.24 -8.34
C GLU A 108 -8.23 -3.15 -7.01
N ALA A 109 -6.89 -3.01 -7.06
CA ALA A 109 -6.07 -2.83 -5.87
C ALA A 109 -6.39 -1.51 -5.17
N LYS A 110 -6.51 -0.41 -5.91
CA LYS A 110 -6.99 0.87 -5.39
C LYS A 110 -8.36 0.74 -4.72
N SER A 111 -9.32 0.12 -5.40
CA SER A 111 -10.66 -0.12 -4.84
C SER A 111 -10.64 -0.99 -3.59
N ALA A 112 -9.78 -2.00 -3.54
CA ALA A 112 -9.63 -2.87 -2.38
C ALA A 112 -9.02 -2.12 -1.20
N MET A 113 -7.91 -1.40 -1.42
CA MET A 113 -7.28 -0.57 -0.39
C MET A 113 -8.19 0.51 0.14
N SER A 114 -9.05 1.05 -0.74
CA SER A 114 -10.08 1.97 -0.30
C SER A 114 -10.99 1.28 0.75
N LYS A 115 -11.54 0.10 0.47
CA LYS A 115 -12.47 -0.58 1.40
C LYS A 115 -11.86 -1.04 2.74
N MET A 116 -10.53 -1.06 2.88
CA MET A 116 -9.86 -1.53 4.11
C MET A 116 -10.29 -0.80 5.39
N GLY A 117 -10.59 0.50 5.30
CA GLY A 117 -11.09 1.26 6.45
C GLY A 117 -12.47 0.79 6.94
N VAL A 118 -13.37 0.49 6.00
CA VAL A 118 -14.70 -0.07 6.32
C VAL A 118 -14.57 -1.48 6.88
N TYR A 119 -13.74 -2.31 6.24
CA TYR A 119 -13.43 -3.64 6.76
C TYR A 119 -12.89 -3.61 8.20
N MET A 120 -11.97 -2.68 8.51
CA MET A 120 -11.47 -2.51 9.88
C MET A 120 -12.55 -2.00 10.85
N ALA A 121 -13.49 -1.16 10.40
CA ALA A 121 -14.60 -0.73 11.23
C ALA A 121 -15.49 -1.89 11.70
N ASP A 122 -15.62 -2.94 10.87
CA ASP A 122 -16.33 -4.18 11.25
C ASP A 122 -15.50 -5.08 12.18
N VAL A 123 -14.18 -5.17 11.93
CA VAL A 123 -13.30 -6.10 12.65
C VAL A 123 -12.90 -5.60 14.04
N ILE A 124 -12.58 -4.31 14.20
CA ILE A 124 -12.04 -3.76 15.45
C ILE A 124 -12.96 -3.96 16.67
N PRO A 125 -14.28 -3.75 16.60
CA PRO A 125 -15.16 -4.00 17.74
C PRO A 125 -15.14 -5.46 18.21
N VAL A 126 -15.03 -6.40 17.27
CA VAL A 126 -14.93 -7.83 17.59
C VAL A 126 -13.60 -8.13 18.28
N VAL A 127 -12.50 -7.57 17.78
CA VAL A 127 -11.17 -7.69 18.43
C VAL A 127 -11.22 -7.17 19.87
N GLN A 128 -11.81 -6.00 20.10
CA GLN A 128 -11.95 -5.41 21.43
C GLN A 128 -12.76 -6.32 22.37
N LEU A 129 -13.86 -6.89 21.89
CA LEU A 129 -14.68 -7.83 22.65
C LEU A 129 -13.89 -9.10 23.02
N GLU A 130 -13.16 -9.68 22.08
CA GLU A 130 -12.35 -10.89 22.33
C GLU A 130 -11.19 -10.62 23.29
N MET A 131 -10.56 -9.43 23.21
CA MET A 131 -9.55 -9.00 24.18
C MET A 131 -10.13 -8.91 25.59
N PHE A 132 -11.33 -8.31 25.74
CA PHE A 132 -12.00 -8.22 27.03
C PHE A 132 -12.34 -9.60 27.61
N LYS A 133 -12.89 -10.51 26.78
CA LYS A 133 -13.15 -11.91 27.20
C LYS A 133 -11.87 -12.63 27.61
N ALA A 134 -10.77 -12.42 26.88
CA ALA A 134 -9.48 -13.04 27.20
C ALA A 134 -8.96 -12.57 28.57
N GLN A 135 -9.08 -11.27 28.87
CA GLN A 135 -8.72 -10.72 30.19
C GLN A 135 -9.55 -11.34 31.32
N GLN A 136 -10.88 -11.44 31.15
CA GLN A 136 -11.73 -12.07 32.16
C GLN A 136 -11.34 -13.53 32.44
N LYS A 137 -11.07 -14.31 31.39
CA LYS A 137 -10.61 -15.70 31.54
C LYS A 137 -9.26 -15.79 32.26
N ALA A 138 -8.32 -14.90 31.94
CA ALA A 138 -7.04 -14.85 32.62
C ALA A 138 -7.18 -14.54 34.12
N MET A 139 -8.10 -13.63 34.48
CA MET A 139 -8.37 -13.28 35.89
C MET A 139 -9.13 -14.37 36.66
N GLN A 140 -9.90 -15.22 35.99
CA GLN A 140 -10.63 -16.34 36.61
C GLN A 140 -9.77 -17.59 36.84
N ASN A 141 -8.63 -17.69 36.14
CA ASN A 141 -7.68 -18.79 36.27
C ASN A 141 -6.53 -18.49 37.26
N HIS A 142 -6.68 -17.42 38.06
CA HIS A 142 -5.83 -17.06 39.20
C HIS A 142 -6.67 -17.08 40.48
#